data_AF-A0A4Z1GSB2-F1
#
_entry.id   AF-A0A4Z1GSB2-F1
#
_cell.length_a   1.000
_cell.length_b   1.000
_cell.length_c   1.000
_cell.angle_alpha   90.00
_cell.angle_beta   90.00
_cell.angle_gamma   90.00
#
_symmetry.space_group_name_H-M   'P 1'
#
loop_
_entity.id
_entity.type
_entity.pdbx_description
1 polymer ?
#
loop_
_entity_poly.entity_id
_entity_poly.type
_entity_poly.pdbx_seq_one_letter_code
_entity_poly.pdbx_strand_id
1 'polypeptide(L)'
;MGTSGIIVFVLETQRRAVYSHFDSHPSSLGQDIVRFILGLKPKQFSIMHQRLQDIEWVKETVEVPKDLQHKYRKLGYSKPSGDERETQWY
;
A
#
# COMPACT_ATOMS: atom_id res chain seq x y z
N MET A 1 6.40 2.38 -15.28
CA MET A 1 6.92 1.02 -15.59
C MET A 1 7.84 0.63 -14.45
N GLY A 2 7.40 -0.25 -13.57
CA GLY A 2 8.21 -0.79 -12.47
C GLY A 2 8.87 -2.10 -12.89
N THR A 3 9.92 -2.53 -12.18
CA THR A 3 10.55 -3.83 -12.44
C THR A 3 9.75 -4.92 -11.73
N SER A 4 9.13 -5.84 -12.46
CA SER A 4 8.50 -7.02 -11.85
C SER A 4 9.54 -7.92 -11.18
N GLY A 5 9.20 -8.57 -10.07
CA GLY A 5 10.14 -9.41 -9.34
C GLY A 5 9.47 -10.44 -8.43
N ILE A 6 10.29 -11.33 -7.86
CA ILE A 6 9.85 -12.29 -6.84
C ILE A 6 10.17 -11.70 -5.48
N ILE A 7 9.15 -11.58 -4.64
CA ILE A 7 9.29 -11.15 -3.25
C ILE A 7 9.23 -12.38 -2.37
N VAL A 8 10.24 -12.58 -1.54
CA VAL A 8 10.29 -13.69 -0.58
C VAL A 8 10.18 -13.11 0.82
N PHE A 9 9.16 -13.54 1.56
CA PHE A 9 8.96 -13.21 2.95
C PHE A 9 9.27 -14.44 3.82
N VAL A 10 9.93 -14.21 4.95
CA VAL A 10 10.07 -15.21 6.01
C VAL A 10 9.11 -14.82 7.12
N LEU A 11 8.02 -15.58 7.24
CA LEU A 11 7.03 -15.41 8.29
C LEU A 11 7.23 -16.57 9.27
N GLU A 12 7.70 -16.26 10.47
CA GLU A 12 8.11 -17.25 11.47
C GLU A 12 9.17 -18.22 10.91
N THR A 13 8.83 -19.50 10.74
CA THR A 13 9.69 -20.54 10.16
C THR A 13 9.32 -20.88 8.71
N GLN A 14 8.31 -20.21 8.14
CA GLN A 14 7.85 -20.46 6.77
C GLN A 14 8.38 -19.41 5.80
N ARG A 15 8.94 -19.89 4.68
CA ARG A 15 9.29 -19.04 3.53
C ARG A 15 8.11 -19.01 2.57
N ARG A 16 7.62 -17.81 2.26
CA ARG A 16 6.59 -17.58 1.24
C ARG A 16 7.16 -16.70 0.14
N ALA A 17 7.02 -17.14 -1.10
CA ALA A 17 7.43 -16.38 -2.27
C ALA A 17 6.19 -15.97 -3.06
N VAL A 18 6.14 -14.73 -3.51
CA VAL A 18 5.05 -14.18 -4.32
C VAL A 18 5.66 -13.45 -5.51
N TYR A 19 5.09 -13.66 -6.70
CA TYR A 19 5.44 -12.87 -7.87
C TYR A 19 4.71 -11.52 -7.81
N SER A 20 5.46 -10.43 -7.88
CA SER A 20 4.93 -9.07 -7.91
C SER A 20 5.13 -8.48 -9.30
N HIS A 21 4.02 -8.10 -9.92
CA HIS A 21 4.02 -7.46 -11.23
C HIS A 21 4.35 -5.96 -11.17
N PHE A 22 4.26 -5.37 -9.97
CA PHE A 22 4.57 -3.97 -9.71
C PHE A 22 6.05 -3.77 -9.37
N ASP A 23 6.46 -2.51 -9.14
CA ASP A 23 7.86 -2.14 -8.91
C ASP A 23 8.47 -2.90 -7.72
N SER A 24 9.37 -3.83 -8.04
CA SER A 24 9.98 -4.79 -7.13
C SER A 24 11.46 -4.50 -6.92
N HIS A 25 11.90 -3.25 -7.09
CA HIS A 25 13.23 -2.86 -6.66
C HIS A 25 13.33 -2.99 -5.13
N PRO A 26 14.47 -3.48 -4.58
CA PRO A 26 14.64 -3.60 -3.13
C PRO A 26 14.31 -2.33 -2.34
N SER A 27 14.56 -1.16 -2.93
CA SER A 27 14.23 0.14 -2.36
C SER A 27 12.72 0.48 -2.35
N SER A 28 11.95 -0.06 -3.29
CA SER A 28 10.50 0.14 -3.39
C SER A 28 9.67 -1.03 -2.82
N LEU A 29 10.33 -2.14 -2.45
CA LEU A 29 9.73 -3.33 -1.82
C LEU A 29 9.36 -3.13 -0.33
N GLY A 30 8.85 -1.96 0.02
CA GLY A 30 8.41 -1.68 1.39
C GLY A 30 9.55 -1.49 2.38
N GLN A 31 10.76 -1.14 1.92
CA GLN A 31 11.89 -0.80 2.79
C GLN A 31 11.49 0.23 3.86
N ASP A 32 10.75 1.27 3.46
CA ASP A 32 10.28 2.30 4.39
C ASP A 32 9.23 1.79 5.38
N ILE A 33 8.38 0.85 4.96
CA ILE A 33 7.40 0.20 5.84
C ILE A 33 8.12 -0.65 6.89
N VAL A 34 9.09 -1.48 6.45
CA VAL A 34 9.91 -2.28 7.36
C VAL A 34 10.70 -1.38 8.31
N ARG A 35 11.31 -0.32 7.79
CA ARG A 35 12.05 0.65 8.62
C ARG A 35 11.15 1.36 9.62
N PHE A 36 9.93 1.71 9.24
CA PHE A 36 8.92 2.27 10.14
C PHE A 36 8.58 1.28 11.26
N ILE A 37 8.25 0.02 10.92
CA ILE A 37 7.90 -1.02 11.88
C ILE A 37 9.05 -1.29 12.86
N LEU A 38 10.28 -1.41 12.36
CA LEU A 38 11.48 -1.61 13.18
C LEU A 38 11.81 -0.41 14.07
N GLY A 39 11.36 0.80 13.70
CA GLY A 39 11.51 2.01 14.51
C GLY A 39 10.49 2.14 15.66
N LEU A 40 9.49 1.26 15.73
CA LEU A 40 8.46 1.32 16.78
C LEU A 40 8.98 0.81 18.12
N LYS A 41 8.60 1.50 19.19
CA LYS A 41 8.81 1.04 20.57
C LYS A 41 7.82 -0.09 20.90
N PRO A 42 8.15 -0.98 21.87
CA PRO A 42 7.26 -2.06 22.33
C PRO A 42 5.80 -1.62 22.56
N LYS A 43 5.58 -0.47 23.22
CA LYS A 43 4.25 0.09 23.49
C LYS A 43 3.49 0.56 22.25
N GLN A 44 4.20 0.89 21.17
CA GLN A 44 3.60 1.39 19.93
C GLN A 44 3.11 0.24 19.03
N PHE A 45 3.63 -0.98 19.19
CA PHE A 45 3.12 -2.14 18.46
C PHE A 45 1.66 -2.43 18.80
N SER A 46 1.29 -2.41 20.08
CA SER A 46 -0.11 -2.63 20.49
C SER A 46 -1.06 -1.58 19.90
N ILE A 47 -0.62 -0.32 19.86
CA ILE A 47 -1.41 0.78 19.28
C ILE A 47 -1.55 0.59 17.76
N MET A 48 -0.47 0.24 17.07
CA MET A 48 -0.49 -0.03 15.63
C MET A 48 -1.42 -1.21 15.33
N HIS A 49 -1.31 -2.30 16.09
CA HIS A 49 -2.15 -3.48 15.93
C HIS A 49 -3.64 -3.14 16.13
N GLN A 50 -3.98 -2.40 17.18
CA GLN A 50 -5.36 -1.98 17.43
C GLN A 50 -5.89 -1.14 16.26
N ARG A 51 -5.12 -0.15 15.79
CA ARG A 51 -5.53 0.67 14.64
C ARG A 51 -5.70 -0.15 13.36
N LEU A 52 -4.89 -1.17 13.13
CA LEU A 52 -5.02 -2.06 11.97
C LEU A 52 -6.32 -2.87 12.00
N GLN A 53 -6.81 -3.24 13.18
CA GLN A 53 -8.10 -3.91 13.34
C GLN A 53 -9.28 -2.96 13.07
N ASP A 54 -9.10 -1.67 13.33
CA ASP A 54 -10.12 -0.63 13.11
C ASP A 54 -10.17 -0.14 11.65
N ILE A 55 -9.20 -0.55 10.79
CA ILE A 55 -9.19 -0.16 9.38
C ILE A 55 -10.22 -0.99 8.60
N GLU A 56 -11.11 -0.29 7.92
CA GLU A 56 -11.99 -0.89 6.92
C GLU A 56 -11.20 -1.12 5.62
N TRP A 57 -11.03 -2.39 5.25
CA TRP A 57 -10.37 -2.78 4.01
C TRP A 57 -11.35 -2.67 2.84
N VAL A 58 -11.13 -1.69 1.99
CA VAL A 58 -11.92 -1.52 0.76
C VAL A 58 -11.31 -2.32 -0.39
N LYS A 59 -12.15 -2.84 -1.29
CA LYS A 59 -11.65 -3.46 -2.53
C LYS A 59 -11.14 -2.37 -3.46
N GLU A 60 -10.14 -2.70 -4.27
CA GLU A 60 -9.55 -1.78 -5.25
C GLU A 60 -10.58 -1.25 -6.26
N THR A 61 -11.62 -2.03 -6.55
CA THR A 61 -12.70 -1.69 -7.49
C THR A 61 -13.84 -0.88 -6.88
N VAL A 62 -13.78 -0.51 -5.60
CA VAL A 62 -14.84 0.27 -4.96
C VAL A 62 -14.82 1.70 -5.51
N GLU A 63 -15.93 2.14 -6.09
CA GLU A 63 -16.10 3.53 -6.49
C GLU A 63 -16.02 4.46 -5.27
N VAL A 64 -15.03 5.35 -5.26
CA VAL A 64 -14.87 6.34 -4.19
C VAL A 64 -16.00 7.37 -4.31
N PRO A 65 -16.73 7.69 -3.22
CA PRO A 65 -17.75 8.72 -3.24
C PRO A 65 -17.22 10.06 -3.78
N LYS A 66 -17.95 10.69 -4.70
CA LYS A 66 -17.53 11.92 -5.40
C LYS A 66 -17.19 13.06 -4.43
N ASP A 67 -17.88 13.13 -3.30
CA ASP A 67 -17.66 14.15 -2.27
C ASP A 67 -16.29 14.01 -1.59
N LEU A 68 -15.86 12.77 -1.34
CA LEU A 68 -14.53 12.49 -0.80
C LEU A 68 -13.46 12.79 -1.85
N GLN A 69 -13.67 12.40 -3.11
CA GLN A 69 -12.76 12.74 -4.20
C GLN A 69 -12.54 14.27 -4.29
N HIS A 70 -13.63 15.04 -4.21
CA HIS A 70 -13.57 16.50 -4.25
C HIS A 70 -12.82 17.09 -3.04
N LYS A 71 -13.09 16.57 -1.83
CA LYS A 71 -12.41 16.99 -0.59
C LYS A 71 -10.90 16.81 -0.69
N TYR A 72 -10.45 15.62 -1.09
CA TYR A 72 -9.01 15.32 -1.19
C TYR A 72 -8.34 16.05 -2.36
N ARG A 73 -9.07 16.31 -3.45
CA ARG A 73 -8.60 17.17 -4.56
C ARG A 73 -8.36 18.61 -4.09
N LYS A 74 -9.27 19.18 -3.30
CA LYS A 74 -9.11 20.54 -2.74
C LYS A 74 -7.92 20.64 -1.78
N LEU A 75 -7.62 19.57 -1.05
CA LEU A 75 -6.48 19.51 -0.12
C LEU A 75 -5.13 19.27 -0.83
N GLY A 76 -5.10 19.16 -2.17
CA GLY A 76 -3.87 18.94 -2.94
C GLY A 76 -3.31 17.52 -2.87
N TYR A 77 -4.06 16.56 -2.30
CA TYR A 77 -3.64 15.16 -2.22
C TYR A 77 -3.86 14.39 -3.53
N SER A 78 -4.69 14.90 -4.44
CA SER A 78 -4.72 14.40 -5.82
C SER A 78 -3.81 15.26 -6.68
N LYS A 79 -2.71 14.70 -7.18
CA LYS A 79 -2.12 15.23 -8.42
C LYS A 79 -3.13 14.96 -9.54
N PRO A 80 -3.42 15.91 -10.44
CA PRO A 80 -4.12 15.57 -11.67
C PRO A 80 -3.21 14.61 -12.42
N SER A 81 -3.51 13.30 -12.35
CA SER A 81 -2.99 12.37 -13.34
C SER A 81 -3.60 12.84 -14.65
N GLY A 82 -2.80 13.51 -15.48
CA GLY A 82 -3.14 13.77 -16.86
C GLY A 82 -3.19 12.42 -17.57
N ASP A 83 -4.33 11.74 -17.49
CA ASP A 83 -4.83 10.81 -18.48
C ASP A 83 -6.19 10.29 -18.00
N GLU A 84 -7.24 10.71 -18.70
CA GLU A 84 -8.54 10.03 -18.76
C GLU A 84 -8.40 8.69 -19.51
N ARG A 85 -7.42 7.86 -19.14
CA ARG A 85 -7.34 6.51 -19.70
C ARG A 85 -8.06 5.58 -18.75
N GLU A 86 -9.30 5.31 -19.15
CA GLU A 86 -10.06 4.09 -18.93
C GLU A 86 -9.21 3.01 -18.26
N THR A 87 -9.60 2.70 -17.02
CA THR A 87 -9.18 1.52 -16.27
C THR A 87 -9.63 0.27 -17.03
N GLN A 88 -8.88 -0.10 -18.07
CA GLN A 88 -8.80 -1.45 -18.59
C GLN A 88 -7.50 -2.07 -18.10
N TRP A 89 -7.56 -2.72 -16.94
CA TRP A 89 -6.54 -3.69 -16.53
C TRP A 89 -7.29 -5.00 -16.31
N TYR A 90 -6.98 -5.98 -17.17
CA TYR A 90 -7.39 -7.39 -17.06
C TYR A 90 -6.73 -8.06 -15.86
#